data_AF-K1RJM2-F1
#
_entry.id   AF-K1RJM2-F1
#
_cell.length_a   1.000
_cell.length_b   1.000
_cell.length_c   1.000
_cell.angle_alpha   90.00
_cell.angle_beta   90.00
_cell.angle_gamma   90.00
#
_symmetry.space_group_name_H-M   'P 1'
#
loop_
_entity.id
_entity.type
_entity.pdbx_description
1 polymer ?
#
loop_
_entity_poly.entity_id
_entity_poly.type
_entity_poly.pdbx_seq_one_letter_code
_entity_poly.pdbx_strand_id
1 'polypeptide(L)'
;HKDPTVQVGAILKQIDGNYRVGNSEYFILESCEYVESFLKFHPRTEVILNIDNDHLDYFKDLDHIKNAFVKFVELLPKDGLLVLNADDTNCVDLYKNTNAKIVTFGIKNEKSNFIARNITFDNNGFPLFDVYRNNSFYKSIKLSVPGMHNVYDALACIATCYEYGI
;
A
#
# COMPACT_ATOMS: atom_id res chain seq x y z
N HIS A 1 18.00 -7.77 12.07
CA HIS A 1 16.64 -8.34 11.94
C HIS A 1 15.65 -7.20 12.07
N LYS A 2 14.75 -7.00 11.09
CA LYS A 2 13.61 -6.10 11.25
C LYS A 2 12.46 -6.94 11.79
N ASP A 3 12.21 -6.84 13.10
CA ASP A 3 11.18 -7.58 13.82
C ASP A 3 10.08 -6.58 14.22
N PRO A 4 9.18 -6.21 13.28
CA PRO A 4 8.22 -5.14 13.51
C PRO A 4 7.13 -5.58 14.48
N THR A 5 6.58 -4.62 15.19
CA THR A 5 5.25 -4.75 15.78
C THR A 5 4.21 -4.55 14.68
N VAL A 6 3.17 -5.39 14.65
CA VAL A 6 2.13 -5.39 13.61
C VAL A 6 0.75 -5.33 14.26
N GLN A 7 -0.15 -4.53 13.70
CA GLN A 7 -1.58 -4.51 14.02
C GLN A 7 -2.39 -4.51 12.72
N VAL A 8 -3.39 -5.39 12.65
CA VAL A 8 -4.23 -5.60 11.48
C VAL A 8 -5.66 -5.86 11.96
N GLY A 9 -6.68 -5.46 11.20
CA GLY A 9 -8.09 -5.64 11.56
C GLY A 9 -8.52 -7.11 11.53
N ALA A 10 -7.90 -7.90 10.65
CA ALA A 10 -8.16 -9.33 10.49
C ALA A 10 -7.27 -10.24 11.36
N ILE A 11 -7.77 -11.43 11.70
CA ILE A 11 -6.95 -12.48 12.33
C ILE A 11 -6.10 -13.14 11.27
N LEU A 12 -4.78 -13.05 11.43
CA LEU A 12 -3.79 -13.67 10.55
C LEU A 12 -3.19 -14.91 11.20
N LYS A 13 -3.31 -16.05 10.52
CA LYS A 13 -2.76 -17.34 10.98
C LYS A 13 -1.24 -17.28 11.21
N GLN A 14 -0.53 -16.47 10.44
CA GLN A 14 0.94 -16.33 10.47
C GLN A 14 1.45 -15.66 11.75
N ILE A 15 0.61 -14.88 12.43
CA ILE A 15 0.94 -14.23 13.70
C ILE A 15 0.01 -14.68 14.85
N ASP A 16 -0.82 -15.69 14.61
CA ASP A 16 -1.79 -16.25 15.55
C ASP A 16 -2.68 -15.21 16.24
N GLY A 17 -3.13 -14.21 15.47
CA GLY A 17 -3.90 -13.10 16.03
C GLY A 17 -4.05 -11.94 15.05
N ASN A 18 -4.55 -10.83 15.58
CA ASN A 18 -4.70 -9.56 14.85
C ASN A 18 -3.63 -8.52 15.26
N TYR A 19 -2.72 -8.90 16.16
CA TYR A 19 -1.53 -8.12 16.49
C TYR A 19 -0.35 -9.04 16.81
N ARG A 20 0.86 -8.50 16.66
CA ARG A 20 2.12 -9.13 17.09
C ARG A 20 3.04 -8.06 17.62
N VAL A 21 3.64 -8.27 18.79
CA VAL A 21 4.68 -7.39 19.34
C VAL A 21 6.05 -7.87 18.87
N GLY A 22 6.79 -6.98 18.22
CA GLY A 22 8.18 -7.22 17.79
C GLY A 22 9.19 -6.39 18.59
N ASN A 23 10.47 -6.58 18.32
CA ASN A 23 11.58 -5.95 19.05
C ASN A 23 12.31 -4.84 18.26
N SER A 24 11.69 -4.28 17.22
CA SER A 24 12.26 -3.18 16.44
C SER A 24 11.47 -1.88 16.57
N GLU A 25 12.04 -0.80 16.04
CA GLU A 25 11.38 0.52 15.97
C GLU A 25 10.20 0.57 14.98
N TYR A 26 10.03 -0.47 14.16
CA TYR A 26 8.97 -0.51 13.17
C TYR A 26 7.64 -0.93 13.78
N PHE A 27 6.63 -0.09 13.58
CA PHE A 27 5.24 -0.38 13.86
C PHE A 27 4.46 -0.33 12.54
N ILE A 28 3.89 -1.45 12.14
CA ILE A 28 3.09 -1.59 10.91
C ILE A 28 1.64 -1.72 11.35
N LEU A 29 0.80 -0.80 10.87
CA LEU A 29 -0.63 -0.85 11.16
C LEU A 29 -1.45 -0.84 9.86
N GLU A 30 -2.52 -1.63 9.85
CA GLU A 30 -3.64 -1.38 8.95
C GLU A 30 -4.41 -0.15 9.46
N SER A 31 -4.63 0.81 8.56
CA SER A 31 -5.33 2.05 8.85
C SER A 31 -6.62 2.08 8.06
N CYS A 32 -7.76 2.05 8.75
CA CYS A 32 -9.07 2.22 8.14
C CYS A 32 -9.50 3.68 8.20
N GLU A 33 -10.04 4.16 7.10
CA GLU A 33 -10.54 5.52 6.92
C GLU A 33 -11.77 5.85 7.78
N TYR A 34 -12.42 4.80 8.31
CA TYR A 34 -13.60 4.91 9.14
C TYR A 34 -13.34 5.82 10.36
N VAL A 35 -14.19 6.86 10.49
CA VAL A 35 -14.16 7.90 11.52
C VAL A 35 -12.93 8.83 11.50
N GLU A 36 -12.24 8.97 10.37
CA GLU A 36 -10.99 9.76 10.27
C GLU A 36 -9.95 9.38 11.36
N SER A 37 -10.04 8.15 11.90
CA SER A 37 -9.24 7.72 13.05
C SER A 37 -7.75 7.75 12.74
N PHE A 38 -7.42 7.58 11.46
CA PHE A 38 -6.07 7.63 10.92
C PHE A 38 -5.41 9.00 11.00
N LEU A 39 -6.18 10.10 11.09
CA LEU A 39 -5.63 11.45 11.24
C LEU A 39 -4.96 11.68 12.61
N LYS A 40 -5.08 10.72 13.53
CA LYS A 40 -4.41 10.75 14.84
C LYS A 40 -3.03 10.08 14.81
N PHE A 41 -2.66 9.45 13.69
CA PHE A 41 -1.34 8.83 13.53
C PHE A 41 -0.28 9.86 13.13
N HIS A 42 0.98 9.50 13.34
CA HIS A 42 2.15 10.27 12.91
C HIS A 42 3.05 9.34 12.08
N PRO A 43 2.61 8.97 10.85
CA PRO A 43 3.30 7.96 10.06
C PRO A 43 4.62 8.48 9.49
N ARG A 44 5.62 7.60 9.38
CA ARG A 44 6.83 7.83 8.57
C ARG A 44 6.67 7.28 7.16
N THR A 45 5.74 6.36 6.95
CA THR A 45 5.40 5.80 5.65
C THR A 45 3.91 5.55 5.57
N GLU A 46 3.33 5.93 4.45
CA GLU A 46 1.94 5.62 4.10
C GLU A 46 1.93 4.81 2.81
N VAL A 47 1.09 3.77 2.78
CA VAL A 47 0.88 2.92 1.61
C VAL A 47 -0.59 3.01 1.25
N ILE A 48 -0.91 3.61 0.11
CA ILE A 48 -2.28 3.84 -0.35
C ILE A 48 -2.56 2.95 -1.56
N LEU A 49 -3.42 1.94 -1.35
CA LEU A 49 -3.74 0.91 -2.34
C LEU A 49 -4.81 1.37 -3.34
N ASN A 50 -5.87 2.00 -2.84
CA ASN A 50 -6.97 2.55 -3.63
C ASN A 50 -7.79 3.53 -2.75
N ILE A 51 -8.65 4.32 -3.38
CA ILE A 51 -9.70 5.09 -2.70
C ILE A 51 -11.02 4.76 -3.39
N ASP A 52 -11.85 3.98 -2.69
CA ASP A 52 -13.19 3.60 -3.13
C ASP A 52 -14.28 4.10 -2.17
N ASN A 53 -15.52 3.98 -2.59
CA ASN A 53 -16.69 4.57 -1.95
C ASN A 53 -17.37 3.59 -0.97
N ASP A 54 -16.58 2.89 -0.14
CA ASP A 54 -17.05 1.76 0.68
C ASP A 54 -17.74 2.19 1.99
N HIS A 55 -17.54 3.42 2.45
CA HIS A 55 -18.06 3.94 3.72
C HIS A 55 -18.99 5.15 3.57
N LEU A 56 -19.92 5.11 2.61
CA LEU A 56 -20.91 6.18 2.38
C LEU A 56 -21.82 6.46 3.59
N ASP A 57 -21.93 5.49 4.52
CA ASP A 57 -22.68 5.66 5.77
C ASP A 57 -22.03 6.70 6.70
N TYR A 58 -20.74 6.98 6.51
CA TYR A 58 -19.97 7.96 7.27
C TYR A 58 -19.53 9.16 6.41
N PHE A 59 -19.06 8.91 5.19
CA PHE A 59 -18.65 9.94 4.26
C PHE A 59 -19.80 10.30 3.32
N LYS A 60 -20.16 11.59 3.25
CA LYS A 60 -21.31 12.05 2.46
C LYS A 60 -21.18 11.73 0.97
N ASP A 61 -19.94 11.77 0.45
CA ASP A 61 -19.58 11.53 -0.94
C ASP A 61 -18.08 11.19 -1.06
N LEU A 62 -17.67 10.77 -2.26
CA LEU A 62 -16.29 10.42 -2.59
C LEU A 62 -15.31 11.59 -2.39
N ASP A 63 -15.78 12.84 -2.56
CA ASP A 63 -14.93 14.02 -2.37
C ASP A 63 -14.56 14.22 -0.89
N HIS A 64 -15.47 13.92 0.05
CA HIS A 64 -15.13 13.89 1.47
C HIS A 64 -14.10 12.81 1.80
N ILE A 65 -14.19 11.62 1.22
CA ILE A 65 -13.20 10.55 1.40
C ILE A 65 -11.83 11.03 0.88
N LYS A 66 -11.78 11.55 -0.34
CA LYS A 66 -10.56 12.10 -0.95
C LYS A 66 -9.92 13.17 -0.07
N ASN A 67 -10.72 14.10 0.45
CA ASN A 67 -10.22 15.14 1.35
C ASN A 67 -9.64 14.56 2.64
N ALA A 68 -10.19 13.47 3.16
CA ALA A 68 -9.63 12.79 4.33
C ALA A 68 -8.25 12.18 4.00
N PHE A 69 -8.09 11.55 2.83
CA PHE A 69 -6.79 11.05 2.36
C PHE A 69 -5.78 12.18 2.06
N VAL A 70 -6.23 13.35 1.58
CA VAL A 70 -5.36 14.54 1.45
C VAL A 70 -4.79 14.93 2.81
N LYS A 71 -5.65 15.06 3.83
CA LYS A 71 -5.18 15.33 5.19
C LYS A 71 -4.26 14.24 5.72
N PHE A 72 -4.44 12.97 5.31
CA PHE A 72 -3.55 11.87 5.69
C PHE A 72 -2.13 12.12 5.20
N VAL A 73 -1.96 12.28 3.88
CA VAL A 73 -0.64 12.42 3.25
C VAL A 73 0.08 13.70 3.67
N GLU A 74 -0.65 14.71 4.13
CA GLU A 74 -0.10 15.92 4.75
C GLU A 74 0.58 15.67 6.11
N LEU A 75 0.24 14.57 6.80
CA LEU A 75 0.88 14.17 8.07
C LEU A 75 2.28 13.60 7.86
N LEU A 76 2.61 13.15 6.65
CA LEU A 76 3.93 12.62 6.35
C LEU A 76 5.00 13.70 6.57
N PRO A 77 6.09 13.38 7.30
CA PRO A 77 7.22 14.28 7.41
C PRO A 77 7.93 14.40 6.06
N LYS A 78 8.73 15.46 5.88
CA LYS A 78 9.48 15.71 4.64
C LYS A 78 10.45 14.58 4.29
N ASP A 79 11.00 13.89 5.29
CA ASP A 79 11.86 12.70 5.13
C ASP A 79 11.07 11.38 5.16
N GLY A 80 9.73 11.45 5.07
CA GLY A 80 8.83 10.30 4.99
C GLY A 80 8.74 9.71 3.57
N LEU A 81 7.87 8.72 3.44
CA LEU A 81 7.64 7.97 2.20
C LEU A 81 6.13 7.79 1.96
N LEU A 82 5.69 8.16 0.76
CA LEU A 82 4.37 7.81 0.24
C LEU A 82 4.53 6.74 -0.85
N VAL A 83 3.93 5.57 -0.63
CA VAL A 83 3.82 4.49 -1.61
C VAL A 83 2.39 4.49 -2.16
N LEU A 84 2.23 4.72 -3.45
CA LEU A 84 0.94 5.10 -4.04
C LEU A 84 0.60 4.27 -5.28
N ASN A 85 -0.64 3.79 -5.36
CA ASN A 85 -1.15 3.16 -6.58
C ASN A 85 -1.39 4.21 -7.67
N ALA A 86 -0.65 4.13 -8.77
CA ALA A 86 -0.74 5.05 -9.90
C ALA A 86 -1.78 4.63 -10.97
N ASP A 87 -2.44 3.48 -10.80
CA ASP A 87 -3.56 3.06 -11.64
C ASP A 87 -4.91 3.57 -11.12
N ASP A 88 -4.97 3.95 -9.85
CA ASP A 88 -6.16 4.52 -9.22
C ASP A 88 -6.15 6.06 -9.38
N THR A 89 -7.12 6.57 -10.12
CA THR A 89 -7.25 8.01 -10.42
C THR A 89 -7.63 8.86 -9.20
N ASN A 90 -8.25 8.27 -8.18
CA ASN A 90 -8.56 8.94 -6.93
C ASN A 90 -7.33 9.06 -6.04
N CYS A 91 -6.41 8.08 -6.14
CA CYS A 91 -5.15 8.07 -5.40
C CYS A 91 -4.07 8.92 -6.04
N VAL A 92 -3.94 8.84 -7.38
CA VAL A 92 -2.75 9.31 -8.09
C VAL A 92 -2.46 10.78 -7.86
N ASP A 93 -3.42 11.62 -7.52
CA ASP A 93 -3.20 13.05 -7.29
C ASP A 93 -2.75 13.40 -5.86
N LEU A 94 -2.78 12.44 -4.92
CA LEU A 94 -2.38 12.67 -3.53
C LEU A 94 -0.93 13.13 -3.38
N TYR A 95 -0.03 12.72 -4.28
CA TYR A 95 1.38 13.13 -4.21
C TYR A 95 1.56 14.66 -4.24
N LYS A 96 0.58 15.42 -4.76
CA LYS A 96 0.63 16.88 -4.85
C LYS A 96 0.55 17.56 -3.47
N ASN A 97 0.09 16.84 -2.44
CA ASN A 97 -0.18 17.39 -1.10
C ASN A 97 0.89 17.03 -0.07
N THR A 98 2.02 16.45 -0.49
CA THR A 98 3.11 16.10 0.42
C THR A 98 4.47 16.40 -0.19
N ASN A 99 5.46 16.66 0.68
CA ASN A 99 6.86 16.82 0.29
C ASN A 99 7.69 15.55 0.55
N ALA A 100 7.03 14.48 1.02
CA ALA A 100 7.65 13.19 1.24
C ALA A 100 8.20 12.58 -0.07
N LYS A 101 9.07 11.58 0.06
CA LYS A 101 9.49 10.79 -1.10
C LYS A 101 8.27 10.05 -1.66
N ILE A 102 8.08 10.10 -2.98
CA ILE A 102 6.98 9.42 -3.66
C ILE A 102 7.51 8.19 -4.38
N VAL A 103 6.87 7.04 -4.19
CA VAL A 103 7.12 5.82 -4.95
C VAL A 103 5.79 5.27 -5.45
N THR A 104 5.68 5.08 -6.75
CA THR A 104 4.44 4.58 -7.36
C THR A 104 4.52 3.11 -7.74
N PHE A 105 3.38 2.43 -7.64
CA PHE A 105 3.20 1.09 -8.20
C PHE A 105 1.95 1.02 -9.06
N GLY A 106 1.91 0.06 -9.97
CA GLY A 106 0.75 -0.17 -10.83
C GLY A 106 0.95 -1.37 -11.75
N ILE A 107 -0.08 -1.70 -12.51
CA ILE A 107 -0.11 -2.75 -13.53
C ILE A 107 -0.35 -2.12 -14.91
N LYS A 108 -1.16 -1.06 -14.99
CA LYS A 108 -1.56 -0.40 -16.24
C LYS A 108 -0.70 0.82 -16.56
N ASN A 109 -0.27 1.56 -15.54
CA ASN A 109 0.48 2.78 -15.69
C ASN A 109 1.97 2.49 -15.84
N GLU A 110 2.44 2.48 -17.09
CA GLU A 110 3.84 2.22 -17.48
C GLU A 110 4.85 3.26 -16.99
N LYS A 111 4.39 4.35 -16.36
CA LYS A 111 5.25 5.35 -15.71
C LYS A 111 5.47 5.08 -14.22
N SER A 112 4.86 4.03 -13.66
CA SER A 112 5.02 3.66 -12.26
C SER A 112 6.45 3.23 -11.95
N ASN A 113 6.93 3.49 -10.74
CA ASN A 113 8.26 3.03 -10.33
C ASN A 113 8.34 1.51 -10.25
N PHE A 114 7.27 0.85 -9.79
CA PHE A 114 7.15 -0.61 -9.74
C PHE A 114 5.96 -1.06 -10.59
N ILE A 115 6.20 -1.99 -11.51
CA ILE A 115 5.18 -2.47 -12.45
C ILE A 115 5.14 -4.00 -12.44
N ALA A 116 3.96 -4.61 -12.34
CA ALA A 116 3.79 -6.04 -12.64
C ALA A 116 3.47 -6.24 -14.12
N ARG A 117 4.19 -7.16 -14.77
CA ARG A 117 3.97 -7.59 -16.16
C ARG A 117 3.87 -9.11 -16.22
N ASN A 118 3.48 -9.65 -17.37
CA ASN A 118 3.40 -11.09 -17.65
C ASN A 118 2.59 -11.85 -16.59
N ILE A 119 1.50 -11.23 -16.11
CA ILE A 119 0.66 -11.80 -15.06
C ILE A 119 -0.10 -13.00 -15.63
N THR A 120 0.09 -14.15 -14.99
CA THR A 120 -0.63 -15.40 -15.28
C THR A 120 -1.19 -15.96 -13.99
N PHE A 121 -2.21 -16.82 -14.09
CA PHE A 121 -2.84 -17.46 -12.94
C PHE A 121 -2.77 -18.97 -13.11
N ASP A 122 -2.42 -19.70 -12.05
CA ASP A 122 -2.51 -21.16 -12.05
C ASP A 122 -3.96 -21.64 -11.83
N ASN A 123 -4.16 -22.96 -11.82
CA ASN A 123 -5.50 -23.57 -11.68
C ASN A 123 -6.20 -23.23 -10.35
N ASN A 124 -5.45 -22.78 -9.33
CA ASN A 124 -6.00 -22.33 -8.04
C ASN A 124 -6.23 -20.81 -8.02
N GLY A 125 -5.99 -20.12 -9.14
CA GLY A 125 -6.09 -18.68 -9.25
C GLY A 125 -4.91 -17.94 -8.62
N PHE A 126 -3.78 -18.61 -8.35
CA PHE A 126 -2.61 -17.97 -7.78
C PHE A 126 -1.79 -17.25 -8.85
N PRO A 127 -1.50 -15.94 -8.69
CA PRO A 127 -0.77 -15.18 -9.69
C PRO A 127 0.73 -15.51 -9.69
N LEU A 128 1.29 -15.56 -10.90
CA LEU A 128 2.72 -15.49 -11.21
C LEU A 128 2.93 -14.27 -12.12
N PHE A 129 3.89 -13.41 -11.78
CA PHE A 129 4.14 -12.18 -12.53
C PHE A 129 5.59 -11.72 -12.41
N ASP A 130 6.01 -10.89 -13.36
CA ASP A 130 7.31 -10.24 -13.36
C ASP A 130 7.20 -8.82 -12.80
N VAL A 131 8.04 -8.49 -11.83
CA VAL A 131 8.18 -7.15 -11.29
C VAL A 131 9.25 -6.43 -12.07
N TYR A 132 8.91 -5.24 -12.55
CA TYR A 132 9.83 -4.29 -13.15
C TYR A 132 9.98 -3.09 -12.23
N ARG A 133 11.20 -2.56 -12.12
CA ARG A 133 11.48 -1.31 -11.43
C ARG A 133 12.08 -0.32 -12.39
N ASN A 134 11.45 0.85 -12.55
CA ASN A 134 11.84 1.88 -13.50
C ASN A 134 12.14 1.27 -14.89
N ASN A 135 11.20 0.44 -15.38
CA ASN A 135 11.29 -0.30 -16.64
C ASN A 135 12.41 -1.35 -16.78
N SER A 136 13.17 -1.63 -15.72
CA SER A 136 14.14 -2.72 -15.69
C SER A 136 13.57 -3.94 -14.96
N PHE A 137 13.76 -5.14 -15.51
CA PHE A 137 13.33 -6.37 -14.83
C PHE A 137 13.98 -6.46 -13.44
N TYR A 138 13.17 -6.71 -12.41
CA TYR A 138 13.61 -6.83 -11.04
C TYR A 138 13.58 -8.29 -10.57
N LYS A 139 12.40 -8.93 -10.59
CA LYS A 139 12.24 -10.32 -10.16
C LYS A 139 10.88 -10.89 -10.56
N SER A 140 10.78 -12.20 -10.75
CA SER A 140 9.50 -12.91 -10.85
C SER A 140 8.96 -13.31 -9.47
N ILE A 141 7.66 -13.11 -9.24
CA ILE A 141 6.96 -13.38 -7.98
C ILE A 141 5.81 -14.34 -8.23
N LYS A 142 5.69 -15.37 -7.39
CA LYS A 142 4.53 -16.26 -7.32
C LYS A 142 3.86 -16.08 -5.97
N LEU A 143 2.56 -15.75 -5.95
CA LEU A 143 1.79 -15.69 -4.71
C LEU A 143 1.14 -17.04 -4.41
N SER A 144 0.72 -17.21 -3.15
CA SER A 144 -0.09 -18.37 -2.70
C SER A 144 -1.49 -17.94 -2.27
N VAL A 145 -1.93 -16.76 -2.72
CA VAL A 145 -3.24 -16.17 -2.50
C VAL A 145 -3.81 -15.74 -3.85
N PRO A 146 -5.11 -15.96 -4.12
CA PRO A 146 -5.65 -15.75 -5.45
C PRO A 146 -6.05 -14.30 -5.71
N GLY A 147 -6.14 -13.93 -6.99
CA GLY A 147 -6.77 -12.69 -7.43
C GLY A 147 -5.81 -11.54 -7.73
N MET A 148 -6.31 -10.60 -8.54
CA MET A 148 -5.53 -9.47 -9.06
C MET A 148 -5.20 -8.41 -7.99
N HIS A 149 -6.09 -8.19 -7.01
CA HIS A 149 -5.82 -7.25 -5.91
C HIS A 149 -4.54 -7.63 -5.14
N ASN A 150 -4.31 -8.93 -4.92
CA ASN A 150 -3.09 -9.41 -4.28
C ASN A 150 -1.81 -9.11 -5.09
N VAL A 151 -1.90 -8.87 -6.40
CA VAL A 151 -0.76 -8.39 -7.20
C VAL A 151 -0.44 -6.94 -6.86
N TYR A 152 -1.45 -6.08 -6.68
CA TYR A 152 -1.26 -4.70 -6.20
C TYR A 152 -0.68 -4.67 -4.80
N ASP A 153 -1.23 -5.47 -3.88
CA ASP A 153 -0.75 -5.55 -2.49
C ASP A 153 0.72 -6.01 -2.45
N ALA A 154 1.05 -7.02 -3.26
CA ALA A 154 2.42 -7.50 -3.38
C ALA A 154 3.36 -6.41 -3.97
N LEU A 155 2.94 -5.67 -4.99
CA LEU A 155 3.73 -4.57 -5.55
C LEU A 155 3.97 -3.46 -4.52
N ALA A 156 2.94 -3.06 -3.77
CA ALA A 156 3.05 -2.04 -2.73
C ALA A 156 4.03 -2.48 -1.63
N CYS A 157 3.94 -3.74 -1.19
CA CYS A 157 4.86 -4.35 -0.24
C CYS A 157 6.29 -4.39 -0.78
N ILE A 158 6.49 -4.82 -2.03
CA ILE A 158 7.82 -4.88 -2.67
C ILE A 158 8.44 -3.49 -2.78
N ALA A 159 7.66 -2.49 -3.21
CA ALA A 159 8.10 -1.10 -3.31
C ALA A 159 8.54 -0.57 -1.93
N THR A 160 7.75 -0.82 -0.90
CA THR A 160 8.06 -0.43 0.48
C THR A 160 9.34 -1.12 0.98
N CYS A 161 9.43 -2.45 0.86
CA CYS A 161 10.61 -3.22 1.28
C CYS A 161 11.88 -2.75 0.58
N TYR A 162 11.80 -2.47 -0.72
CA TYR A 162 12.92 -1.94 -1.50
C TYR A 162 13.43 -0.61 -0.93
N GLU A 163 12.52 0.33 -0.63
CA GLU A 163 12.86 1.65 -0.08
C GLU A 163 13.50 1.57 1.31
N TYR A 164 13.18 0.50 2.04
CA TYR A 164 13.77 0.18 3.33
C TYR A 164 15.01 -0.72 3.26
N GLY A 165 15.46 -1.12 2.06
CA GLY A 165 16.64 -1.97 1.86
C GLY A 165 16.51 -3.40 2.39
N ILE A 166 15.31 -3.98 2.28
CA ILE A 166 14.97 -5.36 2.69
C ILE A 166 15.01 -6.30 1.48
#